data_AF-A0A7C5TPU9-F1
#
_entry.id   AF-A0A7C5TPU9-F1
#
_cell.length_a   1.000
_cell.length_b   1.000
_cell.length_c   1.000
_cell.angle_alpha   90.00
_cell.angle_beta   90.00
_cell.angle_gamma   90.00
#
_symmetry.space_group_name_H-M   'P 1'
#
loop_
_entity.id
_entity.type
_entity.pdbx_description
1 polymer ?
#
loop_
_entity_poly.entity_id
_entity_poly.type
_entity_poly.pdbx_seq_one_letter_code
_entity_poly.pdbx_strand_id
1 'polypeptide(L)' 'MITLLIHAERFSYRVNEPAIKNPEEPKVPEFEGQDVLVVFTTVEKGDDENVIRRAANDIIGV' A
#
# COMPACT_ATOMS: atom_id res chain seq x y z
N MET A 1 -3.42 10.31 6.73
CA MET A 1 -3.11 9.24 5.77
C MET A 1 -3.51 9.72 4.40
N ILE A 2 -2.61 9.60 3.44
CA ILE A 2 -2.85 9.97 2.04
C ILE A 2 -2.82 8.68 1.20
N THR A 3 -3.83 8.48 0.36
CA THR A 3 -3.94 7.32 -0.53
C THR A 3 -4.06 7.74 -1.99
N LEU A 4 -3.37 7.03 -2.89
CA LEU A 4 -3.56 7.10 -4.33
C LEU A 4 -4.00 5.72 -4.84
N LEU A 5 -5.20 5.68 -5.43
CA LEU A 5 -5.85 4.46 -5.90
C LEU A 5 -5.71 4.37 -7.42
N ILE A 6 -5.08 3.29 -7.90
CA ILE A 6 -4.86 3.05 -9.32
C ILE A 6 -5.43 1.68 -9.67
N HIS A 7 -6.49 1.66 -10.50
CA HIS A 7 -6.92 0.43 -11.15
C HIS A 7 -5.97 0.14 -12.31
N ALA A 8 -5.19 -0.92 -12.17
CA ALA A 8 -4.13 -1.28 -13.10
C ALA A 8 -4.42 -2.62 -13.78
N GLU A 9 -4.34 -2.65 -15.11
CA GLU A 9 -4.41 -3.91 -15.87
C GLU A 9 -3.30 -4.87 -15.45
N ARG A 10 -2.10 -4.35 -15.15
CA ARG A 10 -0.95 -5.09 -14.64
C ARG A 10 -0.16 -4.27 -13.63
N PHE A 11 0.29 -4.89 -12.55
CA PHE A 11 1.20 -4.29 -11.59
C PHE A 11 2.18 -5.32 -11.04
N SER A 12 3.42 -4.91 -10.81
CA SER A 12 4.44 -5.75 -10.18
C SER A 12 5.40 -4.93 -9.32
N TYR A 13 6.02 -5.59 -8.34
CA TYR A 13 7.09 -5.02 -7.55
C TYR A 13 8.12 -6.10 -7.15
N ARG A 14 9.33 -5.65 -6.84
CA ARG A 14 10.37 -6.46 -6.21
C ARG A 14 11.08 -5.61 -5.14
N VAL A 15 11.31 -6.20 -3.97
CA VAL A 15 12.12 -5.60 -2.91
C VAL A 15 13.58 -5.56 -3.35
N ASN A 16 14.21 -4.38 -3.23
CA ASN A 16 15.62 -4.15 -3.56
C ASN A 16 16.42 -3.93 -2.26
N GLU A 17 17.30 -2.91 -2.21
CA GLU A 17 18.02 -2.55 -1.01
C GLU A 17 17.14 -1.92 0.09
N PRO A 18 17.50 -2.09 1.38
CA PRO A 18 16.83 -1.42 2.49
C PRO A 18 16.84 0.11 2.37
N ALA A 19 15.66 0.73 2.48
CA ALA A 19 15.53 2.19 2.53
C ALA A 19 15.72 2.77 3.95
N ILE A 20 15.71 1.92 4.98
CA ILE A 20 15.93 2.28 6.39
C ILE A 20 16.89 1.31 7.05
N LYS A 21 17.47 1.70 8.20
CA LYS A 21 18.52 0.95 8.88
C LYS A 21 18.13 -0.48 9.27
N ASN A 22 16.90 -0.66 9.78
CA ASN A 22 16.36 -1.96 10.20
C ASN A 22 14.95 -2.10 9.60
N PRO A 23 14.82 -2.58 8.35
CA PRO A 23 13.51 -2.84 7.75
C PRO A 23 12.87 -4.07 8.38
N GLU A 24 11.55 -4.16 8.30
CA GLU A 24 10.83 -5.41 8.57
C GLU A 24 11.17 -6.45 7.48
N GLU A 25 11.17 -7.73 7.85
CA GLU A 25 11.34 -8.79 6.85
C GLU A 25 10.13 -8.83 5.92
N PRO A 26 10.33 -8.73 4.59
CA PRO A 26 9.23 -8.71 3.65
C PRO A 26 8.55 -10.08 3.62
N LYS A 27 7.25 -10.13 3.95
CA LYS A 27 6.44 -11.35 3.82
C LYS A 27 6.34 -11.83 2.39
N VAL A 28 6.36 -10.90 1.43
CA VAL A 28 6.27 -11.15 -0.02
C VAL A 28 7.33 -10.29 -0.71
N PRO A 29 8.50 -10.86 -1.07
CA PRO A 29 9.62 -10.10 -1.63
C PRO A 29 9.42 -9.67 -3.08
N GLU A 30 8.53 -10.33 -3.82
CA GLU A 30 8.12 -9.93 -5.17
C GLU A 30 6.66 -10.31 -5.43
N PHE A 31 6.00 -9.55 -6.29
CA PHE A 31 4.60 -9.76 -6.66
C PHE A 31 4.38 -9.33 -8.11
N GLU A 32 3.48 -10.04 -8.80
CA GLU A 32 2.91 -9.64 -10.08
C GLU A 32 1.42 -9.99 -10.07
N GLY A 33 0.58 -9.05 -10.53
CA GLY A 33 -0.87 -9.21 -10.57
C GLY A 33 -1.47 -8.57 -11.82
N GLN A 34 -2.63 -9.09 -12.24
CA GLN A 34 -3.44 -8.56 -13.34
C GLN A 34 -4.78 -8.11 -12.80
N ASP A 35 -5.32 -7.03 -13.37
CA ASP A 35 -6.60 -6.42 -13.01
C ASP A 35 -6.71 -6.15 -11.49
N VAL A 36 -5.79 -5.32 -10.98
CA VAL A 36 -5.62 -5.07 -9.54
C VAL A 36 -5.81 -3.61 -9.20
N LEU A 37 -6.40 -3.34 -8.02
CA LEU A 37 -6.42 -2.01 -7.40
C LEU A 37 -5.14 -1.83 -6.57
N VAL A 38 -4.23 -0.99 -7.05
CA VAL A 38 -3.00 -0.62 -6.34
C VAL A 38 -3.28 0.59 -5.47
N VAL A 39 -3.03 0.47 -4.16
CA VAL A 39 -3.22 1.56 -3.19
C VAL A 39 -1.87 2.01 -2.66
N PHE A 40 -1.30 3.06 -3.26
CA PHE A 40 -0.14 3.72 -2.69
C PHE A 40 -0.57 4.48 -1.43
N THR A 41 0.03 4.13 -0.29
CA THR A 41 -0.39 4.63 1.02
C THR A 41 0.75 5.32 1.73
N THR A 42 0.54 6.58 2.14
CA THR A 42 1.44 7.33 3.02
C THR A 42 0.76 7.52 4.36
N VAL A 43 1.34 6.93 5.42
CA VAL A 43 0.89 7.13 6.80
C VAL A 43 1.48 8.43 7.33
N GLU A 44 0.65 9.27 7.93
CA GLU A 44 1.00 10.59 8.43
C GLU A 44 1.04 10.62 9.97
N LYS A 45 1.77 11.60 10.52
CA LYS A 45 1.80 11.81 11.96
C LYS A 45 0.41 12.21 12.47
N GLY A 46 -0.10 11.47 13.44
CA GLY A 46 -1.41 11.70 14.05
C GLY A 46 -2.54 10.88 13.44
N ASP A 47 -2.24 10.04 12.44
CA ASP A 47 -3.20 9.03 11.99
C ASP A 47 -3.55 8.06 13.11
N ASP A 48 -4.84 7.83 13.27
CA ASP A 48 -5.43 6.97 14.30
C ASP A 48 -6.31 5.87 13.69
N GLU A 49 -6.92 5.05 14.54
CA GLU A 49 -7.80 3.96 14.10
C GLU A 49 -9.01 4.45 13.30
N ASN A 50 -9.50 5.66 13.54
CA ASN A 50 -10.65 6.20 12.82
C ASN A 50 -10.24 6.59 11.40
N VAL A 51 -9.05 7.16 11.23
CA VAL A 51 -8.48 7.44 9.91
C VAL A 51 -8.25 6.13 9.14
N ILE A 52 -7.74 5.09 9.81
CA ILE A 52 -7.56 3.75 9.21
C ILE A 52 -8.90 3.17 8.75
N ARG A 53 -9.93 3.21 9.61
CA ARG A 53 -11.27 2.72 9.28
C ARG A 53 -11.89 3.44 8.08
N ARG A 54 -11.70 4.75 7.97
CA ARG A 54 -12.21 5.54 6.84
C ARG A 54 -11.52 5.15 5.53
N ALA A 55 -10.18 5.11 5.50
CA ALA A 55 -9.44 4.72 4.30
C ALA A 55 -9.78 3.29 3.85
N ALA A 56 -9.98 2.36 4.78
CA ALA A 56 -10.41 1.00 4.45
C ALA A 56 -11.79 0.97 3.78
N ASN A 57 -12.75 1.75 4.29
CA ASN A 57 -14.07 1.86 3.68
C ASN A 57 -14.00 2.52 2.29
N ASP A 58 -13.16 3.54 2.12
CA ASP A 58 -12.97 4.21 0.84
C ASP A 58 -12.39 3.24 -0.20
N ILE A 59 -11.38 2.45 0.16
CA ILE A 59 -10.78 1.42 -0.73
C ILE A 59 -11.82 0.37 -1.16
N ILE A 60 -12.69 -0.08 -0.26
CA ILE A 60 -13.74 -1.06 -0.56
C ILE A 60 -14.86 -0.44 -1.41
N GLY A 61 -15.08 0.87 -1.28
CA GLY A 61 -16.16 1.59 -1.94
C GLY A 61 -15.86 2.08 -3.36
N VAL A 62 -14.60 2.00 -3.81
CA VAL A 62 -14.20 2.26 -5.21
C VAL A 62 -14.56 1.08 -6.08
#